data_AF-X1K1W6-F1
#
_entry.id   AF-X1K1W6-F1
#
_cell.length_a   1.000
_cell.length_b   1.000
_cell.length_c   1.000
_cell.angle_alpha   90.00
_cell.angle_beta   90.00
_cell.angle_gamma   90.00
#
_symmetry.space_group_name_H-M   'P 1'
#
loop_
_entity.id
_entity.type
_entity.pdbx_description
1 polymer ?
#
loop_
_entity_poly.entity_id
_entity_poly.type
_entity_poly.pdbx_seq_one_letter_code
_entity_poly.pdbx_strand_id
1 'polypeptide(L)'
;IEVRVEPIAGRIKPLNFLYPGNIREIKGIAISSHLEQRRVSERMAKKCKAVLKVDGYDAQIKEIYDTTSIQEGAALALFSRSDTGCIIGSDRAGKPGRSSEEIGRFVAKNWLQDIQTGATVDRYLADQLIIYAALAEGNTEYHIPRMTEHVDTNLWLVNRILGAKTTLKDNHLKIEGIGFKFKAGSKCSVNPVSLQGTKSRSNLGSRR
;
A
#
# COMPACT_ATOMS: atom_id res chain seq x y z
N ILE A 1 16.12 -5.48 -0.85
CA ILE A 1 14.85 -6.24 -0.78
C ILE A 1 14.78 -7.11 -2.02
N GLU A 2 14.63 -8.43 -1.86
CA GLU A 2 14.37 -9.36 -2.96
C GLU A 2 12.87 -9.72 -2.92
N VAL A 3 12.19 -9.63 -4.06
CA VAL A 3 10.78 -10.00 -4.19
C VAL A 3 10.68 -11.14 -5.18
N ARG A 4 10.08 -12.26 -4.76
CA ARG A 4 9.75 -13.39 -5.63
C ARG A 4 8.25 -13.38 -5.86
N VAL A 5 7.83 -13.41 -7.12
CA VAL A 5 6.42 -13.44 -7.51
C VAL A 5 6.19 -14.60 -8.47
N GLU A 6 5.09 -15.31 -8.27
CA GLU A 6 4.58 -16.28 -9.22
C GLU A 6 3.49 -15.60 -10.05
N PRO A 7 3.74 -15.30 -11.33
CA PRO A 7 2.75 -14.61 -12.15
C PRO A 7 1.52 -15.49 -12.36
N ILE A 8 0.35 -14.86 -12.42
CA ILE A 8 -0.88 -15.57 -12.74
C ILE A 8 -0.82 -16.19 -14.14
N ALA A 9 -1.17 -17.47 -14.24
CA ALA A 9 -1.38 -18.13 -15.52
C ALA A 9 -2.81 -17.83 -16.01
N GLY A 10 -2.92 -17.22 -17.20
CA GLY A 10 -4.22 -16.93 -17.83
C GLY A 10 -4.70 -15.50 -17.58
N ARG A 11 -5.96 -15.36 -17.15
CA ARG A 11 -6.64 -14.07 -16.97
C ARG A 11 -6.71 -13.71 -15.50
N ILE A 12 -6.63 -12.42 -15.18
CA ILE A 12 -6.85 -11.92 -13.83
C ILE A 12 -8.33 -12.11 -13.48
N LYS A 13 -8.60 -12.75 -12.34
CA LYS A 13 -9.96 -12.91 -11.84
C LYS A 13 -10.46 -11.59 -11.26
N PRO A 14 -11.76 -11.27 -11.40
CA PRO A 14 -12.31 -10.06 -10.83
C PRO A 14 -12.39 -10.15 -9.31
N LEU A 15 -12.30 -9.00 -8.65
CA LEU A 15 -12.43 -8.86 -7.20
C LEU A 15 -13.83 -8.36 -6.85
N ASN A 16 -14.50 -8.97 -5.88
CA ASN A 16 -15.84 -8.55 -5.45
C ASN A 16 -15.89 -8.39 -3.94
N PHE A 17 -15.76 -7.15 -3.48
CA PHE A 17 -15.84 -6.76 -2.07
C PHE A 17 -17.02 -5.80 -1.88
N LEU A 18 -18.23 -6.36 -1.90
CA LEU A 18 -19.48 -5.61 -1.84
C LEU A 18 -19.87 -5.19 -0.42
N TYR A 19 -19.39 -5.91 0.60
CA TYR A 19 -19.76 -5.67 1.99
C TYR A 19 -18.51 -5.62 2.87
N PRO A 20 -18.37 -4.62 3.75
CA PRO A 20 -17.19 -4.49 4.62
C PRO A 20 -17.09 -5.63 5.65
N GLY A 21 -18.23 -6.19 6.07
CA GLY A 21 -18.28 -7.26 7.06
C GLY A 21 -17.87 -6.79 8.46
N ASN A 22 -17.67 -7.75 9.36
CA ASN A 22 -17.18 -7.48 10.71
C ASN A 22 -15.66 -7.66 10.77
N ILE A 23 -14.96 -6.71 11.37
CA ILE A 23 -13.52 -6.80 11.61
C ILE A 23 -13.24 -7.96 12.57
N ARG A 24 -12.39 -8.90 12.15
CA ARG A 24 -12.01 -10.10 12.91
C ARG A 24 -10.68 -9.96 13.61
N GLU A 25 -9.76 -9.23 13.00
CA GLU A 25 -8.45 -8.97 13.58
C GLU A 25 -7.90 -7.62 13.13
N ILE A 26 -7.10 -7.02 14.00
CA ILE A 26 -6.31 -5.83 13.73
C ILE A 26 -4.88 -6.13 14.14
N LYS A 27 -3.97 -6.07 13.17
CA LYS A 27 -2.55 -6.36 13.33
C LYS A 27 -1.72 -5.18 12.89
N GLY A 28 -0.50 -5.10 13.38
CA GLY A 28 0.43 -4.06 12.96
C GLY A 28 1.88 -4.40 13.24
N ILE A 29 2.76 -3.61 12.64
CA ILE A 29 4.21 -3.68 12.83
C ILE A 29 4.71 -2.26 13.07
N ALA A 30 5.28 -2.02 14.25
CA ALA A 30 6.01 -0.82 14.60
C ALA A 30 7.50 -1.13 14.53
N ILE A 31 8.20 -0.60 13.53
CA ILE A 31 9.63 -0.83 13.34
C ILE A 31 10.41 0.47 13.50
N SER A 32 11.57 0.39 14.15
CA SER A 32 12.53 1.48 14.16
C SER A 32 13.96 0.95 14.13
N SER A 33 14.83 1.64 13.41
CA SER A 33 16.24 1.28 13.27
C SER A 33 17.10 2.22 14.09
N HIS A 34 18.02 1.66 14.91
CA HIS A 34 18.95 2.41 15.78
C HIS A 34 18.29 3.32 16.82
N LEU A 35 17.03 3.07 17.17
CA LEU A 35 16.21 3.95 18.01
C LEU A 35 15.61 3.26 19.24
N GLU A 36 16.18 2.14 19.66
CA GLU A 36 15.72 1.35 20.81
C GLU A 36 15.80 2.12 22.13
N GLN A 37 16.92 2.82 22.37
CA GLN A 37 17.09 3.66 23.58
C GLN A 37 16.00 4.72 23.73
N ARG A 38 15.45 5.21 22.60
CA ARG A 38 14.36 6.20 22.58
C ARG A 38 12.97 5.54 22.58
N ARG A 39 12.90 4.20 22.62
CA ARG A 39 11.69 3.36 22.65
C ARG A 39 10.70 3.70 21.53
N VAL A 40 11.22 3.99 20.34
CA VAL A 40 10.43 4.56 19.24
C VAL A 40 9.32 3.61 18.76
N SER A 41 9.63 2.33 18.54
CA SER A 41 8.64 1.32 18.15
C SER A 41 7.52 1.17 19.18
N GLU A 42 7.88 1.06 20.46
CA GLU A 42 6.91 0.96 21.56
C GLU A 42 6.00 2.20 21.62
N ARG A 43 6.57 3.41 21.54
CA ARG A 43 5.80 4.66 21.60
C ARG A 43 4.79 4.78 20.46
N MET A 44 5.19 4.37 19.24
CA MET A 44 4.26 4.30 18.09
C MET A 44 3.13 3.31 18.36
N ALA A 45 3.45 2.09 18.79
CA ALA A 45 2.49 1.04 19.07
C ALA A 45 1.51 1.42 20.19
N LYS A 46 2.05 1.90 21.33
CA LYS A 46 1.28 2.35 22.48
C LYS A 46 0.31 3.47 22.11
N LYS A 47 0.78 4.46 21.33
CA LYS A 47 -0.08 5.56 20.93
C LYS A 47 -1.17 5.13 19.95
N CYS A 48 -0.85 4.27 18.99
CA CYS A 48 -1.81 3.69 18.06
C CYS A 48 -2.92 2.93 18.80
N LYS A 49 -2.54 1.96 19.65
CA LYS A 49 -3.48 1.18 20.49
C LYS A 49 -4.36 2.09 21.35
N ALA A 50 -3.78 3.11 21.98
CA ALA A 50 -4.54 4.03 22.83
C ALA A 50 -5.60 4.83 22.06
N VAL A 51 -5.35 5.17 20.79
CA VAL A 51 -6.34 5.85 19.94
C VAL A 51 -7.43 4.87 19.51
N LEU A 52 -7.07 3.68 19.05
CA LEU A 52 -8.03 2.66 18.62
C LEU A 52 -8.98 2.21 19.75
N LYS A 53 -8.45 2.11 20.98
CA LYS A 53 -9.22 1.69 22.15
C LYS A 53 -10.37 2.64 22.50
N VAL A 54 -10.27 3.93 22.13
CA VAL A 54 -11.36 4.91 22.33
C VAL A 54 -12.59 4.52 21.52
N ASP A 55 -12.39 3.97 20.32
CA ASP A 55 -13.45 3.53 19.41
C ASP A 55 -13.79 2.03 19.58
N GLY A 56 -13.34 1.40 20.68
CA GLY A 56 -13.66 0.01 21.00
C GLY A 56 -12.84 -1.04 20.26
N TYR A 57 -11.75 -0.64 19.60
CA TYR A 57 -10.88 -1.55 18.86
C TYR A 57 -9.60 -1.91 19.66
N ASP A 58 -9.20 -3.18 19.57
CA ASP A 58 -7.92 -3.65 20.09
C ASP A 58 -7.03 -4.20 18.97
N ALA A 59 -5.74 -3.86 19.02
CA ALA A 59 -4.80 -4.16 17.94
C ALA A 59 -3.55 -4.85 18.45
N GLN A 60 -3.15 -5.92 17.75
CA GLN A 60 -1.90 -6.64 18.00
C GLN A 60 -0.79 -6.04 17.15
N ILE A 61 0.01 -5.15 17.75
CA ILE A 61 1.13 -4.49 17.07
C ILE A 61 2.45 -5.12 17.56
N LYS A 62 3.21 -5.70 16.63
CA LYS A 62 4.56 -6.21 16.86
C LYS A 62 5.55 -5.06 16.85
N GLU A 63 6.37 -4.97 17.88
CA GLU A 63 7.44 -3.98 18.00
C GLU A 63 8.75 -4.61 17.52
N ILE A 64 9.46 -3.92 16.61
CA ILE A 64 10.73 -4.35 16.04
C ILE A 64 11.74 -3.22 16.23
N TYR A 65 12.89 -3.57 16.80
CA TYR A 65 14.06 -2.70 16.87
C TYR A 65 15.13 -3.30 15.97
N ASP A 66 15.37 -2.64 14.84
CA ASP A 66 16.35 -3.05 13.85
C ASP A 66 17.71 -2.38 14.12
N THR A 67 18.78 -3.13 13.92
CA THR A 67 20.17 -2.65 14.04
C THR A 67 20.95 -2.86 12.75
N THR A 68 20.31 -3.39 11.70
CA THR A 68 20.97 -3.75 10.44
C THR A 68 20.88 -2.64 9.38
N SER A 69 19.95 -1.70 9.52
CA SER A 69 19.82 -0.55 8.62
C SER A 69 21.10 0.31 8.60
N ILE A 70 21.36 0.97 7.48
CA ILE A 70 22.45 1.95 7.35
C ILE A 70 22.14 3.24 8.11
N GLN A 71 20.86 3.57 8.30
CA GLN A 71 20.40 4.85 8.84
C GLN A 71 19.30 4.67 9.90
N GLU A 72 19.19 5.67 10.79
CA GLU A 72 18.03 5.80 11.68
C GLU A 72 16.74 5.92 10.87
N GLY A 73 15.70 5.23 11.34
CA GLY A 73 14.41 5.24 10.67
C GLY A 73 13.31 4.69 11.56
N ALA A 74 12.07 5.02 11.24
CA ALA A 74 10.90 4.48 11.93
C ALA A 74 9.74 4.33 10.95
N ALA A 75 8.87 3.36 11.17
CA ALA A 75 7.61 3.23 10.46
C ALA A 75 6.60 2.45 11.32
N LEU A 76 5.32 2.75 11.12
CA LEU A 76 4.22 1.97 11.67
C LEU A 76 3.28 1.59 10.53
N ALA A 77 2.95 0.31 10.43
CA ALA A 77 1.87 -0.19 9.59
C ALA A 77 0.80 -0.86 10.48
N LEU A 78 -0.46 -0.63 10.16
CA LEU A 78 -1.64 -1.21 10.78
C LEU A 78 -2.54 -1.75 9.68
N PHE A 79 -3.13 -2.92 9.87
CA PHE A 79 -4.06 -3.50 8.92
C PHE A 79 -5.09 -4.36 9.64
N SER A 80 -6.31 -4.36 9.13
CA SER A 80 -7.42 -5.17 9.64
C SER A 80 -7.94 -6.11 8.59
N ARG A 81 -8.46 -7.27 9.00
CA ARG A 81 -9.15 -8.22 8.13
C ARG A 81 -10.57 -8.45 8.62
N SER A 82 -11.55 -8.43 7.71
CA SER A 82 -12.95 -8.76 8.00
C SER A 82 -13.30 -10.22 7.71
N ASP A 83 -14.50 -10.64 8.10
CA ASP A 83 -15.07 -11.94 7.73
C ASP A 83 -15.45 -12.07 6.25
N THR A 84 -15.63 -10.95 5.55
CA THR A 84 -15.84 -10.92 4.09
C THR A 84 -14.53 -10.94 3.30
N GLY A 85 -13.38 -10.96 3.99
CA GLY A 85 -12.05 -11.00 3.38
C GLY A 85 -11.49 -9.62 3.00
N CYS A 86 -12.19 -8.54 3.33
CA CYS A 86 -11.69 -7.18 3.11
C CYS A 86 -10.47 -6.93 3.99
N ILE A 87 -9.48 -6.22 3.42
CA ILE A 87 -8.27 -5.79 4.12
C ILE A 87 -8.18 -4.28 3.99
N ILE A 88 -8.09 -3.58 5.12
CA ILE A 88 -7.94 -2.13 5.17
C ILE A 88 -6.69 -1.82 5.98
N GLY A 89 -5.77 -1.10 5.34
CA GLY A 89 -4.49 -0.71 5.90
C GLY A 89 -4.35 0.79 6.18
N SER A 90 -3.43 1.11 7.07
CA SER A 90 -2.84 2.44 7.17
C SER A 90 -1.41 2.33 7.66
N ASP A 91 -0.53 3.15 7.09
CA ASP A 91 0.84 3.24 7.54
C ASP A 91 1.34 4.69 7.60
N ARG A 92 2.48 4.88 8.25
CA ARG A 92 3.24 6.12 8.17
C ARG A 92 4.70 5.90 8.54
N ALA A 93 5.59 6.36 7.65
CA ALA A 93 7.02 6.47 7.93
C ALA A 93 7.35 7.65 8.87
N GLY A 94 8.45 7.53 9.59
CA GLY A 94 9.08 8.61 10.33
C GLY A 94 9.68 9.65 9.40
N LYS A 95 9.86 10.86 9.91
CA LYS A 95 10.60 11.94 9.27
C LYS A 95 11.13 12.90 10.34
N PRO A 96 12.16 13.72 10.05
CA PRO A 96 12.60 14.77 10.96
C PRO A 96 11.43 15.64 11.44
N GLY A 97 11.39 15.92 12.75
CA GLY A 97 10.33 16.70 13.40
C GLY A 97 9.02 15.95 13.66
N ARG A 98 8.84 14.72 13.19
CA ARG A 98 7.65 13.90 13.46
C ARG A 98 7.89 13.00 14.68
N SER A 99 7.08 13.18 15.73
CA SER A 99 7.15 12.33 16.92
C SER A 99 6.57 10.92 16.68
N SER A 100 7.03 9.96 17.48
CA SER A 100 6.48 8.59 17.51
C SER A 100 4.98 8.57 17.80
N GLU A 101 4.52 9.46 18.69
CA GLU A 101 3.11 9.59 19.06
C GLU A 101 2.28 10.17 17.90
N GLU A 102 2.83 11.10 17.12
CA GLU A 102 2.15 11.60 15.92
C GLU A 102 1.99 10.49 14.89
N ILE A 103 3.00 9.63 14.69
CA ILE A 103 2.92 8.48 13.80
C ILE A 103 1.80 7.53 14.27
N GLY A 104 1.84 7.10 15.52
CA GLY A 104 0.84 6.21 16.10
C GLY A 104 -0.58 6.77 16.01
N ARG A 105 -0.75 8.07 16.30
CA ARG A 105 -2.04 8.75 16.20
C ARG A 105 -2.54 8.86 14.76
N PHE A 106 -1.66 9.21 13.82
CA PHE A 106 -2.02 9.34 12.42
C PHE A 106 -2.51 8.01 11.86
N VAL A 107 -1.74 6.93 12.06
CA VAL A 107 -2.08 5.61 11.54
C VAL A 107 -3.44 5.14 12.07
N ALA A 108 -3.66 5.23 13.39
CA ALA A 108 -4.94 4.85 13.99
C ALA A 108 -6.11 5.69 13.44
N LYS A 109 -5.97 7.02 13.40
CA LYS A 109 -7.03 7.90 12.88
C LYS A 109 -7.32 7.69 11.41
N ASN A 110 -6.29 7.48 10.60
CA ASN A 110 -6.42 7.28 9.16
C ASN A 110 -7.14 5.96 8.87
N TRP A 111 -6.79 4.89 9.60
CA TRP A 111 -7.51 3.62 9.55
C TRP A 111 -8.97 3.75 10.02
N LEU A 112 -9.23 4.40 11.16
CA LEU A 112 -10.58 4.64 11.67
C LEU A 112 -11.46 5.40 10.66
N GLN A 113 -10.91 6.44 10.04
CA GLN A 113 -11.60 7.19 9.00
C GLN A 113 -12.03 6.30 7.83
N ASP A 114 -11.17 5.38 7.38
CA ASP A 114 -11.48 4.52 6.24
C ASP A 114 -12.53 3.45 6.60
N ILE A 115 -12.46 2.84 7.79
CA ILE A 115 -13.46 1.84 8.18
C ILE A 115 -14.84 2.46 8.48
N GLN A 116 -14.87 3.70 8.98
CA GLN A 116 -16.11 4.40 9.33
C GLN A 116 -16.95 4.78 8.10
N THR A 117 -16.36 4.82 6.90
CA THR A 117 -17.12 5.07 5.67
C THR A 117 -17.84 3.83 5.14
N GLY A 118 -17.61 2.65 5.75
CA GLY A 118 -18.08 1.37 5.20
C GLY A 118 -17.34 0.94 3.94
N ALA A 119 -16.14 1.46 3.70
CA ALA A 119 -15.30 1.05 2.58
C ALA A 119 -14.89 -0.42 2.72
N THR A 120 -14.56 -1.05 1.59
CA THR A 120 -14.08 -2.44 1.55
C THR A 120 -12.61 -2.55 1.18
N VAL A 121 -12.00 -1.42 0.81
CA VAL A 121 -10.56 -1.24 0.58
C VAL A 121 -10.11 0.06 1.21
N ASP A 122 -8.83 0.19 1.57
CA ASP A 122 -8.31 1.45 2.10
C ASP A 122 -8.11 2.51 1.01
N ARG A 123 -7.88 3.75 1.44
CA ARG A 123 -7.77 4.92 0.56
C ARG A 123 -6.65 4.85 -0.49
N TYR A 124 -5.61 4.06 -0.25
CA TYR A 124 -4.48 3.92 -1.18
C TYR A 124 -4.65 2.71 -2.08
N LEU A 125 -5.18 1.60 -1.54
CA LEU A 125 -5.53 0.44 -2.34
C LEU A 125 -6.65 0.75 -3.36
N ALA A 126 -7.56 1.68 -3.03
CA ALA A 126 -8.65 2.14 -3.88
C ALA A 126 -8.19 2.53 -5.29
N ASP A 127 -7.12 3.32 -5.44
CA ASP A 127 -6.63 3.71 -6.77
C ASP A 127 -5.74 2.64 -7.42
N GLN A 128 -4.97 1.90 -6.62
CA GLN A 128 -4.05 0.86 -7.10
C GLN A 128 -4.78 -0.31 -7.76
N LEU A 129 -5.97 -0.67 -7.27
CA LEU A 129 -6.77 -1.76 -7.82
C LEU A 129 -7.33 -1.47 -9.21
N ILE A 130 -7.50 -0.21 -9.60
CA ILE A 130 -8.19 0.18 -10.84
C ILE A 130 -7.54 -0.45 -12.07
N ILE A 131 -6.21 -0.47 -12.14
CA ILE A 131 -5.48 -1.03 -13.29
C ILE A 131 -5.70 -2.54 -13.37
N TYR A 132 -5.60 -3.25 -12.24
CA TYR A 132 -5.81 -4.69 -12.20
C TYR A 132 -7.26 -5.08 -12.49
N ALA A 133 -8.21 -4.29 -11.98
CA ALA A 133 -9.63 -4.45 -12.26
C ALA A 133 -9.95 -4.27 -13.75
N ALA A 134 -9.35 -3.27 -14.39
CA ALA A 134 -9.51 -3.04 -15.83
C ALA A 134 -8.91 -4.16 -16.69
N LEU A 135 -7.86 -4.83 -16.21
CA LEU A 135 -7.25 -5.98 -16.89
C LEU A 135 -7.98 -7.31 -16.60
N ALA A 136 -8.76 -7.38 -15.53
CA ALA A 136 -9.47 -8.59 -15.12
C ALA A 136 -10.54 -9.03 -16.13
N GLU A 137 -10.91 -10.31 -16.08
CA GLU A 137 -12.03 -10.85 -16.84
C GLU A 137 -13.34 -10.64 -16.07
N GLY A 138 -14.21 -9.77 -16.56
CA GLY A 138 -15.53 -9.51 -15.98
C GLY A 138 -15.57 -8.30 -15.06
N ASN A 139 -16.49 -8.32 -14.09
CA ASN A 139 -16.78 -7.15 -13.24
C ASN A 139 -16.06 -7.24 -11.91
N THR A 140 -15.21 -6.24 -11.63
CA THR A 140 -14.65 -5.98 -10.30
C THR A 140 -15.47 -4.90 -9.60
N GLU A 141 -15.87 -5.15 -8.34
CA GLU A 141 -16.74 -4.28 -7.56
C GLU A 141 -16.21 -4.13 -6.12
N TYR A 142 -16.06 -2.89 -5.65
CA TYR A 142 -15.63 -2.57 -4.28
C TYR A 142 -16.04 -1.16 -3.84
N HIS A 143 -15.99 -0.90 -2.53
CA HIS A 143 -16.30 0.42 -1.96
C HIS A 143 -15.03 1.16 -1.55
N ILE A 144 -14.85 2.37 -2.07
CA ILE A 144 -13.75 3.26 -1.72
C ILE A 144 -14.11 4.15 -0.52
N PRO A 145 -13.14 4.61 0.30
CA PRO A 145 -13.48 5.52 1.40
C PRO A 145 -13.96 6.88 0.93
N ARG A 146 -13.37 7.38 -0.16
CA ARG A 146 -13.71 8.65 -0.80
C ARG A 146 -13.16 8.71 -2.22
N MET A 147 -13.76 9.54 -3.05
CA MET A 147 -13.19 9.92 -4.33
C MET A 147 -11.90 10.74 -4.14
N THR A 148 -10.89 10.48 -4.97
CA THR A 148 -9.62 11.23 -5.02
C THR A 148 -9.26 11.55 -6.47
N GLU A 149 -8.37 12.53 -6.68
CA GLU A 149 -7.85 12.83 -8.02
C GLU A 149 -7.13 11.63 -8.66
N HIS A 150 -6.48 10.79 -7.84
CA HIS A 150 -5.83 9.56 -8.32
C HIS A 150 -6.85 8.51 -8.78
N VAL A 151 -7.95 8.34 -8.05
CA VAL A 151 -9.05 7.48 -8.50
C VAL A 151 -9.62 8.00 -9.82
N ASP A 152 -9.97 9.29 -9.88
CA ASP A 152 -10.55 9.91 -11.09
C ASP A 152 -9.64 9.76 -12.32
N THR A 153 -8.36 10.10 -12.16
CA THR A 153 -7.35 9.99 -13.22
C THR A 153 -7.17 8.55 -13.67
N ASN A 154 -7.12 7.59 -12.75
CA ASN A 154 -6.96 6.17 -13.10
C ASN A 154 -8.21 5.63 -13.81
N LEU A 155 -9.42 6.03 -13.41
CA LEU A 155 -10.66 5.65 -14.09
C LEU A 155 -10.70 6.20 -15.52
N TRP A 156 -10.33 7.47 -15.70
CA TRP A 156 -10.21 8.07 -17.03
C TRP A 156 -9.16 7.33 -17.88
N LEU A 157 -8.00 7.01 -17.30
CA LEU A 157 -6.90 6.35 -17.99
C LEU A 157 -7.29 4.96 -18.50
N VAL A 158 -7.87 4.11 -17.64
CA VAL A 158 -8.25 2.75 -18.03
C VAL A 158 -9.41 2.74 -19.04
N ASN A 159 -10.33 3.71 -18.94
CA ASN A 159 -11.36 3.88 -19.94
C ASN A 159 -10.77 4.29 -21.30
N ARG A 160 -9.85 5.26 -21.30
CA ARG A 160 -9.27 5.82 -22.52
C ARG A 160 -8.30 4.87 -23.23
N ILE A 161 -7.44 4.18 -22.48
CA ILE A 161 -6.37 3.37 -23.04
C ILE A 161 -6.80 1.92 -23.25
N LEU A 162 -7.46 1.33 -22.26
CA LEU A 162 -7.83 -0.09 -22.29
C LEU A 162 -9.24 -0.31 -22.87
N GLY A 163 -10.11 0.70 -22.81
CA GLY A 163 -11.52 0.55 -23.18
C GLY A 163 -12.37 -0.13 -22.10
N ALA A 164 -11.86 -0.20 -20.86
CA ALA A 164 -12.64 -0.72 -19.73
C ALA A 164 -13.80 0.23 -19.40
N LYS A 165 -14.96 -0.33 -19.02
CA LYS A 165 -16.11 0.50 -18.59
C LYS A 165 -16.06 0.67 -17.08
N THR A 166 -16.22 1.90 -16.63
CA THR A 166 -16.17 2.25 -15.21
C THR A 166 -17.48 2.89 -14.80
N THR A 167 -17.91 2.64 -13.56
CA THR A 167 -19.06 3.30 -12.95
C THR A 167 -18.76 3.53 -11.49
N LEU A 168 -18.85 4.78 -11.04
CA LEU A 168 -18.76 5.15 -9.65
C LEU A 168 -20.10 5.76 -9.23
N LYS A 169 -20.79 5.10 -8.30
CA LYS A 169 -22.02 5.63 -7.70
C LYS A 169 -21.80 5.72 -6.19
N ASP A 170 -21.92 6.93 -5.66
CA ASP A 170 -21.51 7.25 -4.30
C ASP A 170 -20.04 6.83 -4.09
N ASN A 171 -19.81 5.82 -3.26
CA ASN A 171 -18.49 5.23 -3.01
C ASN A 171 -18.35 3.81 -3.59
N HIS A 172 -19.34 3.32 -4.32
CA HIS A 172 -19.31 2.00 -4.96
C HIS A 172 -18.69 2.11 -6.36
N LEU A 173 -17.51 1.51 -6.52
CA LEU A 173 -16.78 1.47 -7.78
C LEU A 173 -16.95 0.11 -8.46
N LYS A 174 -17.43 0.14 -9.70
CA LYS A 174 -17.56 -1.00 -10.61
C LYS A 174 -16.69 -0.79 -11.85
N ILE A 175 -15.93 -1.81 -12.21
CA ILE A 175 -15.06 -1.82 -13.39
C ILE A 175 -15.30 -3.11 -14.17
N GLU A 176 -15.79 -2.98 -15.41
CA GLU A 176 -15.87 -4.05 -16.39
C GLU A 176 -14.52 -4.16 -17.10
N GLY A 177 -13.74 -5.16 -16.70
CA GLY A 177 -12.40 -5.39 -17.22
C GLY A 177 -12.40 -6.05 -18.60
N ILE A 178 -11.32 -5.82 -19.35
CA ILE A 178 -11.19 -6.25 -20.75
C ILE A 178 -10.85 -7.74 -20.91
N GLY A 179 -10.61 -8.45 -19.81
CA GLY A 179 -10.10 -9.80 -19.83
C GLY A 179 -8.75 -9.86 -20.55
N PHE A 180 -7.75 -9.16 -20.04
CA PHE A 180 -6.43 -9.20 -20.64
C PHE A 180 -5.82 -10.60 -20.48
N LYS A 181 -5.26 -11.14 -21.56
CA LYS A 181 -4.57 -12.44 -21.57
C LYS A 181 -3.15 -12.24 -22.08
N PHE A 182 -2.16 -12.56 -21.24
CA PHE A 182 -0.77 -12.61 -21.67
C PHE A 182 -0.59 -13.75 -22.68
N LYS A 183 0.05 -13.47 -23.82
CA LYS A 183 0.54 -14.52 -24.71
C LYS A 183 1.74 -15.18 -24.02
N ALA A 184 1.62 -16.46 -23.68
CA ALA A 184 2.74 -17.24 -23.20
C ALA A 184 3.86 -17.21 -24.26
N GLY A 185 5.04 -16.68 -23.92
CA GLY A 185 6.20 -16.62 -24.82
C GLY A 185 6.81 -15.23 -25.06
N SER A 186 6.19 -14.14 -24.58
CA SER A 186 6.85 -12.82 -24.59
C SER A 186 7.98 -12.82 -23.54
N LYS A 187 9.20 -13.17 -23.95
CA LYS A 187 10.40 -12.89 -23.15
C LYS A 187 10.44 -11.39 -22.88
N CYS A 188 10.15 -10.98 -21.66
CA CYS A 188 10.47 -9.63 -21.22
C CYS A 188 11.98 -9.60 -20.99
N SER A 189 12.76 -9.27 -22.02
CA SER A 189 14.17 -8.97 -21.86
C SER A 189 14.27 -7.61 -21.17
N VAL A 190 14.23 -7.60 -19.85
CA VAL A 190 14.82 -6.50 -19.10
C VAL A 190 16.32 -6.59 -19.32
N ASN A 191 16.83 -5.79 -20.25
CA ASN A 191 18.27 -5.57 -20.35
C ASN A 191 18.71 -4.97 -19.01
N PRO A 192 19.58 -5.63 -18.23
CA PRO A 192 20.16 -4.98 -17.07
C PRO A 192 20.94 -3.77 -17.59
N VAL A 193 20.55 -2.58 -17.17
CA VAL A 193 21.36 -1.38 -17.38
C VAL A 193 22.64 -1.61 -16.58
N SER A 194 23.72 -1.93 -17.28
CA SER A 194 25.05 -1.97 -16.73
C SER A 194 25.44 -0.54 -16.36
N LEU A 195 25.39 -0.21 -15.08
CA LEU A 195 26.11 0.93 -14.51
C LEU A 195 27.60 0.62 -14.59
N GLN A 196 28.19 0.75 -15.79
CA GLN A 196 29.63 0.89 -15.93
C GLN A 196 29.98 2.29 -15.44
N GLY A 197 30.48 2.35 -14.20
CA GLY A 197 31.13 3.54 -13.67
C GLY A 197 32.26 3.96 -14.60
N THR A 198 32.10 5.10 -15.25
CA THR A 198 33.17 5.81 -15.93
C THR A 198 34.16 6.30 -14.88
N LYS A 199 35.16 5.48 -14.57
CA LYS A 199 36.44 5.96 -14.04
C LYS A 199 37.17 6.67 -15.18
N SER A 200 36.90 7.96 -15.40
CA SER A 200 37.82 8.78 -16.18
C SER A 200 39.05 9.09 -15.31
N ARG A 201 40.15 8.42 -15.63
CA ARG A 201 41.50 8.83 -15.26
C ARG A 201 41.77 10.23 -15.84
N SER A 202 42.08 11.20 -15.00
CA SER A 202 42.84 12.38 -15.39
C SER A 202 44.24 12.27 -14.78
N ASN A 203 45.20 11.86 -15.60
CA ASN A 203 46.62 11.98 -15.30
C ASN A 203 47.31 12.51 -16.56
N LEU A 204 47.62 13.80 -16.55
CA LEU A 204 48.59 14.55 -17.36
C LEU A 204 48.64 15.91 -16.65
N GLY A 205 49.74 16.44 -16.17
CA GLY A 205 51.16 16.23 -16.44
C GLY A 205 51.79 17.60 -16.17
N SER A 206 52.91 17.63 -15.47
CA SER A 206 53.65 18.87 -15.18
C SER A 206 54.11 19.56 -16.47
N ARG A 207 54.14 20.90 -16.45
CA ARG A 207 55.16 21.82 -17.02
C ARG A 207 54.55 23.21 -17.32
N ARG A 208 54.70 24.15 -16.39
CA ARG A 208 55.67 25.26 -16.41
C ARG A 208 55.48 26.12 -15.17
#